data_AF-Q4D568-F1
#
_entry.id   AF-Q4D568-F1
#
_cell.length_a   1.000
_cell.length_b   1.000
_cell.length_c   1.000
_cell.angle_alpha   90.00
_cell.angle_beta   90.00
_cell.angle_gamma   90.00
#
_symmetry.space_group_name_H-M   'P 1'
#
loop_
_entity.id
_entity.type
_entity.pdbx_description
1 polymer ?
#
loop_
_entity_poly.entity_id
_entity_poly.type
_entity_poly.pdbx_seq_one_letter_code
_entity_poly.pdbx_strand_id
1 'polypeptide(L)'
;MMPSSLSETQAVGVHVALVLLDGSSVRGTVFTYSPAEELLVLFQGISGNNPNVKIIRTRFIKEVSVVNDAEAEKLPPQLDLRSRLPSMHAGRERSLFKYANSQLRVAREKRTVLLQTEDKDTPIAALDTLTKLARIYPDIHWDKEEGVIRFNQEVFVRGTPDWNTPVAVAADGATDNSVSLVGRIQKTLAKK
;
A
#
# COMPACT_ATOMS: atom_id res chain seq x y z
N MET A 1 -2.09 -0.05 30.78
CA MET A 1 -0.63 0.12 30.78
C MET A 1 -0.04 -1.26 30.52
N MET A 2 0.53 -1.53 29.34
CA MET A 2 1.30 -2.76 29.13
C MET A 2 2.43 -2.78 30.16
N PRO A 3 2.79 -3.94 30.75
CA PRO A 3 3.91 -4.02 31.66
C PRO A 3 5.13 -3.40 30.98
N SER A 4 5.72 -2.38 31.60
CA SER A 4 6.91 -1.65 31.13
C SER A 4 8.17 -2.54 31.04
N SER A 5 8.02 -3.85 31.22
CA SER A 5 9.08 -4.86 31.27
C SER A 5 9.08 -5.88 30.13
N LEU A 6 8.09 -5.88 29.23
CA LEU A 6 8.10 -6.77 28.06
C LEU A 6 8.90 -6.15 26.92
N SER A 7 10.11 -6.69 26.65
CA SER A 7 10.87 -6.27 25.48
C SER A 7 10.13 -6.64 24.19
N GLU A 8 10.37 -5.89 23.10
CA GLU A 8 9.78 -6.14 21.77
C GLU A 8 9.87 -7.62 21.36
N THR A 9 10.99 -8.26 21.69
CA THR A 9 11.28 -9.67 21.42
C THR A 9 10.56 -10.65 22.35
N GLN A 10 10.22 -10.26 23.58
CA GLN A 10 9.54 -11.12 24.54
C GLN A 10 8.02 -11.18 24.30
N ALA A 11 7.45 -10.15 23.68
CA ALA A 11 6.02 -10.14 23.34
C ALA A 11 5.69 -11.07 22.17
N VAL A 12 6.62 -11.24 21.21
CA VAL A 12 6.41 -12.07 20.01
C VAL A 12 6.16 -13.53 20.39
N GLY A 13 5.11 -14.12 19.81
CA GLY A 13 4.68 -15.50 20.07
C GLY A 13 3.74 -15.66 21.26
N VAL A 14 3.50 -14.61 22.05
CA VAL A 14 2.55 -14.65 23.16
C VAL A 14 1.12 -14.53 22.61
N HIS A 15 0.24 -15.43 23.04
CA HIS A 15 -1.17 -15.35 22.73
C HIS A 15 -1.86 -14.37 23.68
N VAL A 16 -2.56 -13.37 23.13
CA VAL A 16 -3.15 -12.27 23.89
C VAL A 16 -4.60 -12.05 23.52
N ALA A 17 -5.38 -11.59 24.50
CA ALA A 17 -6.69 -10.98 24.32
C ALA A 17 -6.56 -9.48 24.59
N LEU A 18 -7.00 -8.67 23.63
CA LEU A 18 -7.05 -7.23 23.71
C LEU A 18 -8.49 -6.78 23.90
N VAL A 19 -8.71 -5.81 24.79
CA VAL A 19 -9.94 -5.04 24.84
C VAL A 19 -9.62 -3.65 24.29
N LEU A 20 -10.34 -3.22 23.26
CA LEU A 20 -10.18 -1.91 22.67
C LEU A 20 -10.99 -0.85 23.42
N LEU A 21 -10.72 0.43 23.16
CA LEU A 21 -11.42 1.55 23.80
C LEU A 21 -12.94 1.55 23.55
N ASP A 22 -13.39 0.97 22.43
CA ASP A 22 -14.80 0.81 22.09
C ASP A 22 -15.47 -0.41 22.75
N GLY A 23 -14.71 -1.18 23.56
CA GLY A 23 -15.19 -2.39 24.22
C GLY A 23 -15.15 -3.65 23.35
N SER A 24 -14.76 -3.55 22.08
CA SER A 24 -14.55 -4.72 21.23
C SER A 24 -13.35 -5.53 21.73
N SER A 25 -13.38 -6.85 21.52
CA SER A 25 -12.30 -7.76 21.90
C SER A 25 -11.62 -8.37 20.67
N VAL A 26 -10.30 -8.48 20.73
CA VAL A 26 -9.48 -9.09 19.68
C VAL A 26 -8.50 -10.07 20.30
N ARG A 27 -8.51 -11.32 19.84
CA ARG A 27 -7.56 -12.35 20.28
C ARG A 27 -6.59 -12.71 19.17
N GLY A 28 -5.36 -13.07 19.52
CA GLY A 28 -4.38 -13.54 18.55
C GLY A 28 -2.99 -13.65 19.14
N THR A 29 -2.08 -14.20 18.37
CA THR A 29 -0.68 -14.37 18.75
C THR A 29 0.12 -13.17 18.27
N VAL A 30 0.88 -12.53 19.15
CA VAL A 30 1.69 -11.36 18.80
C VAL A 30 2.73 -11.76 17.76
N PHE A 31 2.59 -11.23 16.55
CA PHE A 31 3.54 -11.44 15.46
C PHE A 31 4.70 -10.45 15.53
N THR A 32 4.40 -9.18 15.75
CA THR A 32 5.38 -8.14 16.02
C THR A 32 4.78 -7.03 16.87
N TYR A 33 5.63 -6.35 17.62
CA TYR A 33 5.28 -5.19 18.42
C TYR A 33 6.31 -4.09 18.19
N SER A 34 5.85 -2.93 17.73
CA SER A 34 6.67 -1.74 17.53
C SER A 34 6.15 -0.60 18.41
N PRO A 35 6.76 -0.39 19.60
CA PRO A 35 6.41 0.73 20.48
C PRO A 35 6.60 2.09 19.80
N ALA A 36 7.68 2.24 19.01
CA ALA A 36 8.02 3.51 18.34
C ALA A 36 6.95 3.96 17.33
N GLU A 37 6.36 3.02 16.60
CA GLU A 37 5.28 3.27 15.64
C GLU A 37 3.88 3.17 16.27
N GLU A 38 3.79 2.84 17.57
CA GLU A 38 2.54 2.53 18.27
C GLU A 38 1.73 1.41 17.60
N LEU A 39 2.39 0.35 17.12
CA LEU A 39 1.76 -0.75 16.39
C LEU A 39 1.93 -2.09 17.08
N LEU A 40 0.83 -2.84 17.21
CA LEU A 40 0.80 -4.24 17.60
C LEU A 40 0.17 -5.06 16.46
N VAL A 41 0.86 -6.11 16.04
CA VAL A 41 0.39 -6.98 14.96
C VAL A 41 0.06 -8.35 15.55
N LEU A 42 -1.18 -8.78 15.39
CA LEU A 42 -1.68 -10.07 15.83
C LEU A 42 -1.88 -11.01 14.65
N PHE A 43 -1.38 -12.23 14.77
CA PHE A 43 -1.74 -13.36 13.93
C PHE A 43 -2.98 -14.04 14.51
N GLN A 44 -4.00 -14.23 13.67
CA GLN A 44 -5.28 -14.86 14.00
C GLN A 44 -5.52 -16.08 13.10
N GLY A 45 -4.45 -16.82 12.80
CA GLY A 45 -4.52 -18.08 12.08
C GLY A 45 -4.42 -17.93 10.57
N ILE A 46 -4.76 -19.00 9.87
CA ILE A 46 -4.75 -19.08 8.41
C ILE A 46 -6.17 -19.39 7.97
N SER A 47 -6.74 -18.55 7.10
CA SER A 47 -8.02 -18.79 6.46
C SER A 47 -7.78 -19.16 5.00
N GLY A 48 -7.98 -20.44 4.67
CA GLY A 48 -7.62 -20.99 3.36
C GLY A 48 -6.11 -20.97 3.14
N ASN A 49 -5.64 -20.25 2.11
CA ASN A 49 -4.22 -20.06 1.81
C ASN A 49 -3.66 -18.71 2.30
N ASN A 50 -4.45 -17.92 3.05
CA ASN A 50 -4.05 -16.57 3.45
C ASN A 50 -3.90 -16.47 4.98
N PRO A 51 -2.78 -15.90 5.49
CA PRO A 51 -2.66 -15.60 6.92
C PRO A 51 -3.64 -14.47 7.28
N ASN A 52 -4.37 -14.65 8.38
CA ASN A 52 -5.21 -13.62 8.95
C ASN A 52 -4.39 -12.82 9.96
N VAL A 53 -4.17 -11.54 9.66
CA VAL A 53 -3.34 -10.65 10.47
C VAL A 53 -4.12 -9.38 10.78
N LYS A 54 -4.12 -8.96 12.05
CA LYS A 54 -4.70 -7.68 12.49
C LYS A 54 -3.60 -6.74 12.95
N ILE A 55 -3.61 -5.53 12.40
CA ILE A 55 -2.73 -4.43 12.82
C ILE A 55 -3.55 -3.49 13.71
N ILE A 56 -3.10 -3.28 14.94
CA ILE A 56 -3.79 -2.50 15.96
C ILE A 56 -2.87 -1.38 16.42
N ARG A 57 -3.37 -0.14 16.39
CA ARG A 57 -2.64 0.97 17.01
C ARG A 57 -2.76 0.87 18.53
N THR A 58 -1.64 0.89 19.23
CA THR A 58 -1.57 0.65 20.67
C THR A 58 -2.39 1.65 21.48
N ARG A 59 -2.54 2.89 20.98
CA ARG A 59 -3.40 3.93 21.57
C ARG A 59 -4.88 3.54 21.71
N PHE A 60 -5.37 2.58 20.93
CA PHE A 60 -6.75 2.11 20.99
C PHE A 60 -6.93 0.89 21.90
N ILE A 61 -5.85 0.39 22.52
CA ILE A 61 -5.88 -0.76 23.42
C ILE A 61 -6.15 -0.27 24.84
N LYS A 62 -7.30 -0.66 25.38
CA LYS A 62 -7.70 -0.40 26.77
C LYS A 62 -7.00 -1.35 27.72
N GLU A 63 -7.00 -2.63 27.39
CA GLU A 63 -6.48 -3.72 28.24
C GLU A 63 -5.85 -4.83 27.39
N VAL A 64 -4.82 -5.49 27.94
CA VAL A 64 -4.18 -6.66 27.37
C VAL A 64 -4.09 -7.76 28.42
N SER A 65 -4.57 -8.94 28.06
CA SER A 65 -4.49 -10.13 28.90
C SER A 65 -3.75 -11.23 28.14
N VAL A 66 -2.75 -11.83 28.77
CA VAL A 66 -2.09 -13.03 28.23
C VAL A 66 -3.03 -14.22 28.39
N VAL A 67 -3.22 -14.97 27.31
CA VAL A 67 -4.11 -16.13 27.27
C VAL A 67 -3.25 -17.39 27.21
N ASN A 68 -3.16 -18.10 28.33
CA ASN A 68 -2.40 -19.35 28.45
C ASN A 68 -3.25 -20.56 28.03
N ASP A 69 -3.72 -20.58 26.78
CA ASP A 69 -4.52 -21.69 26.26
C ASP A 69 -3.69 -22.67 25.43
N ALA A 70 -4.00 -23.96 25.54
CA ALA A 70 -3.29 -25.01 24.79
C ALA A 70 -3.56 -24.92 23.27
N GLU A 71 -4.67 -24.27 22.88
CA GLU A 71 -5.04 -23.98 21.49
C GLU A 71 -4.41 -22.69 20.94
N ALA A 72 -3.45 -22.09 21.64
CA ALA A 72 -2.75 -20.91 21.14
C ALA A 72 -2.18 -21.17 19.74
N GLU A 73 -2.67 -20.42 18.75
CA GLU A 73 -2.20 -20.51 17.38
C GLU A 73 -0.71 -20.17 17.34
N LYS A 74 0.10 -21.19 17.08
CA LYS A 74 1.55 -21.02 16.96
C LYS A 74 1.84 -20.16 15.73
N LEU A 75 2.77 -19.23 15.88
CA LEU A 75 3.32 -18.51 14.73
C LEU A 75 3.85 -19.53 13.71
N PRO A 76 3.72 -19.24 12.40
CA PRO A 76 4.36 -20.05 11.37
C PRO A 76 5.84 -20.26 11.67
N PRO A 77 6.42 -21.41 11.30
CA PRO A 77 7.85 -21.63 11.47
C PRO A 77 8.63 -20.53 10.76
N GLN A 78 9.77 -20.15 11.33
CA GLN A 78 10.64 -19.18 10.68
C GLN A 78 11.01 -19.67 9.27
N LEU A 79 10.95 -18.77 8.30
CA LEU A 79 11.42 -19.07 6.94
C LEU A 79 12.87 -19.56 6.96
N ASP A 80 13.17 -20.54 6.12
CA ASP A 80 14.54 -20.97 5.84
C ASP A 80 15.34 -19.73 5.40
N LEU A 81 16.61 -19.65 5.81
CA LEU A 81 17.54 -18.59 5.40
C LEU A 81 17.56 -18.39 3.88
N ARG A 82 17.39 -19.46 3.09
CA ARG A 82 17.32 -19.39 1.62
C ARG A 82 16.01 -18.77 1.10
N SER A 83 14.95 -18.83 1.89
CA SER A 83 13.64 -18.26 1.57
C SER A 83 13.44 -16.85 2.14
N ARG A 84 14.39 -16.35 2.94
CA ARG A 84 14.37 -14.98 3.46
C ARG A 84 14.84 -14.02 2.37
N LEU A 85 14.11 -12.92 2.19
CA LEU A 85 14.63 -11.80 1.40
C LEU A 85 15.94 -11.30 2.03
N PRO A 86 16.92 -10.85 1.22
CA PRO A 86 18.12 -10.23 1.74
C PRO A 86 17.72 -9.08 2.67
N SER A 87 18.25 -9.06 3.90
CA SER A 87 17.96 -7.94 4.81
C SER A 87 18.50 -6.66 4.20
N MET A 88 17.64 -5.65 4.08
CA MET A 88 18.00 -4.32 3.56
C MET A 88 19.12 -3.64 4.39
N HIS A 89 19.44 -4.17 5.56
CA HIS A 89 20.46 -3.65 6.48
C HIS A 89 21.66 -4.61 6.70
N ALA A 90 21.61 -5.87 6.23
CA ALA A 90 22.56 -6.91 6.63
C ALA A 90 23.84 -7.03 5.78
N GLY A 91 24.21 -5.99 5.03
CA GLY A 91 25.43 -6.01 4.24
C GLY A 91 26.01 -4.61 4.05
N ARG A 92 27.29 -4.56 3.64
CA ARG A 92 27.99 -3.31 3.24
C ARG A 92 27.28 -2.52 2.12
N GLU A 93 26.21 -3.05 1.55
CA GLU A 93 25.34 -2.38 0.61
C GLU A 93 24.41 -1.36 1.28
N ARG A 94 25.00 -0.28 1.82
CA ARG A 94 24.28 0.99 2.00
C ARG A 94 23.58 1.43 0.70
N SER A 95 23.99 0.90 -0.46
CA SER A 95 23.44 1.19 -1.78
C SER A 95 21.97 0.76 -1.90
N LEU A 96 21.56 -0.45 -1.50
CA LEU A 96 20.18 -0.91 -1.74
C LEU A 96 19.16 -0.12 -0.93
N PHE A 97 19.40 0.08 0.37
CA PHE A 97 18.52 0.89 1.21
C PHE A 97 18.49 2.35 0.75
N LYS A 98 19.65 2.95 0.44
CA LYS A 98 19.73 4.31 -0.07
C LYS A 98 19.05 4.47 -1.42
N TYR A 99 19.21 3.48 -2.31
CA TYR A 99 18.59 3.43 -3.63
C TYR A 99 17.08 3.28 -3.51
N ALA A 100 16.59 2.33 -2.71
CA ALA A 100 15.17 2.14 -2.46
C ALA A 100 14.53 3.42 -1.89
N ASN A 101 15.16 4.03 -0.86
CA ASN A 101 14.69 5.30 -0.32
C ASN A 101 14.77 6.45 -1.31
N SER A 102 15.81 6.51 -2.15
CA SER A 102 15.89 7.54 -3.19
C SER A 102 14.80 7.36 -4.23
N GLN A 103 14.48 6.12 -4.62
CA GLN A 103 13.38 5.83 -5.53
C GLN A 103 12.03 6.20 -4.90
N LEU A 104 11.81 5.90 -3.63
CA LEU A 104 10.61 6.31 -2.89
C LEU A 104 10.51 7.84 -2.80
N ARG A 105 11.62 8.54 -2.55
CA ARG A 105 11.66 10.00 -2.52
C ARG A 105 11.34 10.60 -3.89
N VAL A 106 11.98 10.12 -4.96
CA VAL A 106 11.70 10.56 -6.34
C VAL A 106 10.24 10.29 -6.71
N ALA A 107 9.70 9.12 -6.36
CA ALA A 107 8.29 8.81 -6.59
C ALA A 107 7.36 9.75 -5.80
N ARG A 108 7.72 10.10 -4.56
CA ARG A 108 6.99 11.07 -3.74
C ARG A 108 7.04 12.47 -4.35
N GLU A 109 8.21 12.92 -4.79
CA GLU A 109 8.39 14.23 -5.46
C GLU A 109 7.56 14.29 -6.74
N LYS A 110 7.62 13.25 -7.61
CA LYS A 110 6.77 13.15 -8.81
C LYS A 110 5.29 13.21 -8.46
N ARG A 111 4.86 12.50 -7.41
CA ARG A 111 3.46 12.55 -6.93
C ARG A 111 3.09 13.94 -6.44
N THR A 112 3.96 14.63 -5.71
CA THR A 112 3.71 16.01 -5.25
C THR A 112 3.54 16.95 -6.43
N VAL A 113 4.37 16.83 -7.48
CA VAL A 113 4.24 17.65 -8.71
C VAL A 113 2.88 17.40 -9.39
N LEU A 114 2.44 16.14 -9.46
CA LEU A 114 1.11 15.78 -10.00
C LEU A 114 -0.06 16.28 -9.12
N LEU A 115 0.14 16.39 -7.80
CA LEU A 115 -0.86 16.94 -6.89
C LEU A 115 -0.89 18.48 -6.91
N GLN A 116 0.26 19.12 -7.15
CA GLN A 116 0.40 20.58 -7.20
C GLN A 116 -0.07 21.21 -8.51
N THR A 117 -0.49 20.42 -9.49
CA THR A 117 -1.23 20.92 -10.66
C THR A 117 -2.65 21.40 -10.33
N GLU A 118 -2.89 21.91 -9.11
CA GLU A 118 -4.15 22.43 -8.56
C GLU A 118 -4.75 23.50 -9.48
N ASP A 119 -5.52 23.04 -10.44
CA ASP A 119 -6.62 23.79 -11.01
C ASP A 119 -7.86 23.39 -10.23
N LYS A 120 -8.53 24.38 -9.63
CA LYS A 120 -9.71 24.18 -8.78
C LYS A 120 -10.86 23.53 -9.53
N ASP A 121 -10.83 23.60 -10.86
CA ASP A 121 -11.85 23.04 -11.73
C ASP A 121 -11.56 21.57 -12.13
N THR A 122 -10.41 21.00 -11.73
CA THR A 122 -10.09 19.59 -12.01
C THR A 122 -10.94 18.65 -11.13
N PRO A 123 -11.76 17.76 -11.69
CA PRO A 123 -12.57 16.83 -10.91
C PRO A 123 -11.69 15.87 -10.07
N ILE A 124 -12.08 15.61 -8.82
CA ILE A 124 -11.35 14.67 -7.93
C ILE A 124 -11.16 13.29 -8.59
N ALA A 125 -12.17 12.81 -9.31
CA ALA A 125 -12.09 11.54 -10.04
C ALA A 125 -11.03 11.55 -11.17
N ALA A 126 -10.74 12.71 -11.78
CA ALA A 126 -9.65 12.85 -12.73
C ALA A 126 -8.30 12.72 -12.03
N LEU A 127 -8.15 13.31 -10.84
CA LEU A 127 -6.95 13.21 -10.02
C LEU A 127 -6.68 11.78 -9.54
N ASP A 128 -7.72 11.05 -9.14
CA ASP A 128 -7.63 9.64 -8.78
C ASP A 128 -7.19 8.79 -9.97
N THR A 129 -7.76 9.06 -11.15
CA THR A 129 -7.40 8.39 -12.40
C THR A 129 -5.93 8.68 -12.78
N LEU A 130 -5.51 9.95 -12.71
CA LEU A 130 -4.12 10.36 -12.95
C LEU A 130 -3.16 9.66 -11.98
N THR A 131 -3.48 9.66 -10.69
CA THR A 131 -2.66 9.02 -9.65
C THR A 131 -2.55 7.51 -9.86
N LYS A 132 -3.65 6.86 -10.26
CA LYS A 132 -3.68 5.43 -10.58
C LYS A 132 -2.80 5.12 -11.79
N LEU A 133 -2.93 5.89 -12.87
CA LEU A 133 -2.17 5.67 -14.10
C LEU A 133 -0.69 6.02 -13.92
N ALA A 134 -0.35 7.08 -13.18
CA ALA A 134 1.03 7.55 -12.96
C ALA A 134 1.91 6.52 -12.24
N ARG A 135 1.29 5.58 -11.50
CA ARG A 135 2.00 4.44 -10.88
C ARG A 135 2.56 3.46 -11.91
N ILE A 136 1.95 3.37 -13.09
CA ILE A 136 2.29 2.42 -14.15
C ILE A 136 3.01 3.13 -15.29
N TYR A 137 2.59 4.36 -15.57
CA TYR A 137 3.09 5.19 -16.67
C TYR A 137 3.63 6.50 -16.09
N PRO A 138 4.94 6.58 -15.78
CA PRO A 138 5.50 7.69 -15.03
C PRO A 138 5.58 9.02 -15.82
N ASP A 139 5.39 8.98 -17.13
CA ASP A 139 5.60 10.11 -18.05
C ASP A 139 4.29 10.77 -18.49
N ILE A 140 3.17 10.42 -17.85
CA ILE A 140 1.87 11.05 -18.11
C ILE A 140 1.74 12.38 -17.38
N HIS A 141 0.89 13.27 -17.90
CA HIS A 141 0.57 14.54 -17.25
C HIS A 141 -0.88 14.93 -17.48
N TRP A 142 -1.37 15.83 -16.63
CA TRP A 142 -2.66 16.49 -16.81
C TRP A 142 -2.51 17.63 -17.82
N ASP A 143 -3.25 17.55 -18.92
CA ASP A 143 -3.41 18.63 -19.87
C ASP A 143 -4.64 19.45 -19.50
N LYS A 144 -4.40 20.64 -18.94
CA LYS A 144 -5.44 21.54 -18.45
C LYS A 144 -6.27 22.14 -19.57
N GLU A 145 -5.66 22.40 -20.73
CA GLU A 145 -6.33 23.08 -21.84
C GLU A 145 -7.37 22.18 -22.49
N GLU A 146 -7.04 20.89 -22.64
CA GLU A 146 -7.96 19.89 -23.19
C GLU A 146 -8.78 19.16 -22.11
N GLY A 147 -8.40 19.28 -20.84
CA GLY A 147 -9.03 18.55 -19.73
C GLY A 147 -8.85 17.04 -19.86
N VAL A 148 -7.64 16.58 -20.22
CA VAL A 148 -7.31 15.16 -20.46
C VAL A 148 -6.03 14.75 -19.74
N ILE A 149 -5.85 13.44 -19.51
CA ILE A 149 -4.56 12.88 -19.07
C ILE A 149 -3.80 12.46 -20.32
N ARG A 150 -2.70 13.15 -20.63
CA ARG A 150 -1.91 12.93 -21.83
C ARG A 150 -0.78 11.94 -21.57
N PHE A 151 -0.65 10.95 -22.45
CA PHE A 151 0.46 9.99 -22.45
C PHE A 151 1.51 10.36 -23.49
N ASN A 152 1.06 10.77 -24.68
CA ASN A 152 1.87 11.32 -25.76
C ASN A 152 0.94 12.15 -26.68
N GLN A 153 1.43 12.55 -27.86
CA GLN A 153 0.63 13.31 -28.82
C GLN A 153 -0.54 12.49 -29.41
N GLU A 154 -0.41 11.16 -29.44
CA GLU A 154 -1.38 10.26 -30.06
C GLU A 154 -2.35 9.65 -29.04
N VAL A 155 -2.05 9.63 -27.75
CA VAL A 155 -2.80 8.86 -26.73
C VAL A 155 -3.08 9.73 -25.51
N PHE A 156 -4.35 9.78 -25.14
CA PHE A 156 -4.83 10.50 -23.98
C PHE A 156 -6.03 9.78 -23.34
N VAL A 157 -6.36 10.15 -22.10
CA VAL A 157 -7.53 9.65 -21.37
C VAL A 157 -8.43 10.82 -21.05
N ARG A 158 -9.72 10.66 -21.30
CA ARG A 158 -10.74 11.67 -21.01
C ARG A 158 -11.87 11.10 -20.18
N GLY A 159 -12.51 11.92 -19.36
CA GLY A 159 -13.75 11.57 -18.68
C GLY A 159 -14.93 11.69 -19.64
N THR A 160 -15.52 10.58 -20.09
CA THR A 160 -16.66 10.63 -21.02
C THR A 160 -17.64 9.52 -20.69
N PRO A 161 -18.85 9.81 -20.16
CA PRO A 161 -19.41 11.15 -19.90
C PRO A 161 -18.82 11.86 -18.69
N ASP A 162 -18.14 11.13 -17.80
CA ASP A 162 -17.53 11.66 -16.57
C ASP A 162 -16.19 10.97 -16.26
N TRP A 163 -15.51 11.42 -15.21
CA TRP A 163 -14.25 10.82 -14.74
C TRP A 163 -14.43 9.58 -13.87
N ASN A 164 -15.68 9.16 -13.58
CA ASN A 164 -15.94 7.88 -12.94
C ASN A 164 -15.82 6.72 -13.95
N THR A 165 -15.93 7.03 -15.24
CA THR A 165 -15.82 6.09 -16.36
C THR A 165 -14.79 6.57 -17.40
N PRO A 166 -13.51 6.74 -17.03
CA PRO A 166 -12.50 7.27 -17.93
C PRO A 166 -12.24 6.35 -19.12
N VAL A 167 -12.06 6.96 -20.30
CA VAL A 167 -11.83 6.25 -21.57
C VAL A 167 -10.49 6.68 -22.15
N ALA A 168 -9.67 5.70 -22.51
CA ALA A 168 -8.45 5.92 -23.28
C ALA A 168 -8.79 6.07 -24.77
N VAL A 169 -8.21 7.08 -25.42
CA VAL A 169 -8.48 7.46 -26.81
C VAL A 169 -7.15 7.62 -27.54
N ALA A 170 -7.14 7.20 -28.80
CA ALA A 170 -6.06 7.50 -29.74
C ALA A 170 -6.51 8.62 -30.69
N ALA A 171 -5.60 9.53 -31.04
CA ALA A 171 -5.82 10.55 -32.06
C ALA A 171 -6.01 9.91 -33.45
N ASP A 172 -6.71 10.61 -34.34
CA ASP A 172 -6.87 10.15 -35.72
C ASP A 172 -5.50 10.05 -36.41
N GLY A 173 -5.22 8.90 -37.04
CA GLY A 173 -3.93 8.62 -37.66
C GLY A 173 -2.85 8.10 -36.70
N ALA A 174 -3.20 7.79 -35.44
CA ALA A 174 -2.28 7.18 -34.49
C ALA A 174 -1.69 5.86 -35.00
N THR A 175 -0.45 5.58 -34.60
CA THR A 175 0.24 4.34 -34.95
C THR A 175 -0.40 3.11 -34.30
N ASP A 176 -0.18 1.92 -34.87
CA ASP A 176 -0.63 0.65 -34.28
C ASP A 176 -0.17 0.46 -32.82
N ASN A 177 1.02 0.97 -32.50
CA ASN A 177 1.58 0.96 -31.15
C ASN A 177 0.74 1.79 -30.17
N SER A 178 0.25 2.96 -30.61
CA SER A 178 -0.63 3.84 -29.83
C SER A 178 -2.02 3.23 -29.63
N VAL A 179 -2.58 2.59 -30.66
CA VAL A 179 -3.85 1.84 -30.53
C VAL A 179 -3.72 0.68 -29.54
N SER A 180 -2.61 -0.06 -29.59
CA SER A 180 -2.29 -1.11 -28.63
C SER A 180 -2.10 -0.57 -27.19
N LEU A 181 -1.51 0.62 -27.06
CA LEU A 181 -1.37 1.29 -25.77
C LEU A 181 -2.73 1.65 -25.17
N VAL A 182 -3.67 2.20 -25.96
CA VAL A 182 -5.06 2.47 -25.53
C VAL A 182 -5.70 1.22 -24.93
N GLY A 183 -5.59 0.07 -25.60
CA GLY A 183 -6.12 -1.19 -25.09
C GLY A 183 -5.52 -1.62 -23.74
N ARG A 184 -4.23 -1.36 -23.51
CA ARG A 184 -3.56 -1.64 -22.23
C ARG A 184 -3.99 -0.67 -21.13
N ILE A 185 -4.15 0.62 -21.46
CA ILE A 185 -4.64 1.64 -20.52
C ILE A 185 -6.09 1.30 -20.12
N GLN A 186 -6.96 0.99 -21.07
CA GLN A 186 -8.36 0.66 -20.79
C GLN A 186 -8.49 -0.56 -19.87
N LYS A 187 -7.69 -1.62 -20.11
CA LYS A 187 -7.61 -2.78 -19.22
C LYS A 187 -7.14 -2.43 -17.81
N THR A 188 -6.24 -1.45 -17.68
CA THR A 188 -5.73 -0.97 -16.40
C THR A 188 -6.79 -0.17 -15.63
N LEU A 189 -7.54 0.68 -16.34
CA LEU A 189 -8.64 1.46 -15.78
C LEU A 189 -9.76 0.58 -15.25
N ALA A 190 -10.09 -0.51 -15.98
CA ALA A 190 -11.16 -1.46 -15.62
C ALA A 190 -10.87 -2.32 -14.37
N LYS A 191 -9.61 -2.43 -13.92
CA LYS A 191 -9.27 -3.14 -12.68
C LYS A 191 -9.67 -2.28 -11.48
N LYS A 192 -10.64 -2.74 -10.67
CA LYS A 192 -10.99 -2.10 -9.39
C LYS A 192 -9.90 -2.34 -8.35
#